data_AF-A0A328B242-F1
#
_entry.id   AF-A0A328B242-F1
#
_cell.length_a   1.000
_cell.length_b   1.000
_cell.length_c   1.000
_cell.angle_alpha   90.00
_cell.angle_beta   90.00
_cell.angle_gamma   90.00
#
_symmetry.space_group_name_H-M   'P 1'
#
loop_
_entity.id
_entity.type
_entity.pdbx_description
1 polymer ?
#
loop_
_entity_poly.entity_id
_entity_poly.type
_entity_poly.pdbx_seq_one_letter_code
_entity_poly.pdbx_strand_id
1 'polypeptide(L)'
;MANAILTPTAVTREALRVLHQKLNFVGSITREYDDSFARQGAKVGDTLKVRLPNQYVVRTGSTLAAQDTTESSVDLKVQTQKGVDLNFTSVDLTMNLDDFSDRILEPAMSVLAANIEADAMNMFKDVYNQVNNQGQPTTFSKVLQGRKILVDNLAPLAGRTANLNTQDNVDLVDALKGLFNEQATISKQYREGYMGRTAGFDFMENTLWPSHNRSAAAGYLVNGAGQTGATLAVNTGTGVPNPGDVFTIAGVFRVHPETKQSTSVLQQFTVGAGATTTSFPISPAIITTGATQNVSASPASGAAISVAGVASTPHGISMAYHKSAFAFASADMVMPRGVDFAAREAFDGVSMRIVRQYDINNDKFPCRLDVLYGYKTLRPQLACRLANN
;
A
#
# COMPACT_ATOMS: atom_id res chain seq x y z
N MET A 1 33.19 18.22 28.62
CA MET A 1 32.35 17.82 27.48
C MET A 1 31.05 18.57 27.62
N ALA A 2 30.67 19.37 26.62
CA ALA A 2 29.54 20.28 26.73
C ALA A 2 28.25 19.48 26.95
N ASN A 3 27.46 19.84 27.97
CA ASN A 3 26.09 19.38 28.10
C ASN A 3 25.36 19.80 26.83
N ALA A 4 25.15 18.87 25.90
CA ALA A 4 24.35 19.10 24.72
C ALA A 4 22.90 19.28 25.20
N ILE A 5 22.53 20.53 25.45
CA ILE A 5 21.15 20.91 25.75
C ILE A 5 20.28 20.30 24.64
N LEU A 6 19.31 19.48 25.03
CA LEU A 6 18.31 18.89 24.12
C LEU A 6 17.63 20.02 23.34
N THR A 7 18.05 20.22 22.09
CA THR A 7 17.38 21.18 21.20
C THR A 7 16.18 20.52 20.52
N PRO A 8 15.08 21.26 20.30
CA PRO A 8 13.91 20.72 19.59
C PRO A 8 14.25 20.09 18.24
N THR A 9 15.21 20.69 17.54
CA THR A 9 15.72 20.24 16.23
C THR A 9 16.51 18.93 16.32
N ALA A 10 17.34 18.75 17.36
CA ALA A 10 18.08 17.51 17.53
C ALA A 10 17.15 16.33 17.86
N VAL A 11 16.18 16.55 18.75
CA VAL A 11 15.17 15.55 19.14
C VAL A 11 14.31 15.13 17.95
N THR A 12 13.83 16.09 17.15
CA THR A 12 13.01 15.79 15.95
C THR A 12 13.78 15.04 14.88
N ARG A 13 15.06 15.37 14.67
CA ARG A 13 15.91 14.68 13.69
C ARG A 13 16.21 13.24 14.09
N GLU A 14 16.51 13.00 15.37
CA GLU A 14 16.69 11.64 15.89
C GLU A 14 15.39 10.84 15.83
N ALA A 15 14.27 11.45 16.18
CA ALA A 15 12.95 10.83 16.06
C ALA A 15 12.62 10.39 14.65
N LEU A 16 12.87 11.25 13.66
CA LEU A 16 12.67 10.92 12.26
C LEU A 16 13.61 9.82 11.76
N ARG A 17 14.86 9.79 12.22
CA ARG A 17 15.82 8.73 11.86
C ARG A 17 15.33 7.36 12.32
N VAL A 18 14.87 7.27 13.58
CA VAL A 18 14.31 6.03 14.14
C VAL A 18 13.02 5.64 13.42
N LEU A 19 12.11 6.59 13.17
CA LEU A 19 10.88 6.34 12.41
C LEU A 19 11.17 5.74 11.04
N HIS A 20 12.08 6.38 10.29
CA HIS A 20 12.44 5.94 8.95
C HIS A 20 13.00 4.51 8.95
N GLN A 21 13.85 4.17 9.91
CA GLN A 21 14.41 2.82 10.01
C GLN A 21 13.35 1.74 10.27
N LYS A 22 12.26 2.08 10.97
CA LYS A 22 11.19 1.12 11.30
C LYS A 22 10.14 0.97 10.20
N LEU A 23 10.03 1.92 9.27
CA LEU A 23 9.07 1.92 8.17
C LEU A 23 9.58 1.14 6.96
N ASN A 24 9.21 -0.14 6.81
CA ASN A 24 9.72 -0.95 5.70
C ASN A 24 8.90 -0.81 4.40
N PHE A 25 7.58 -0.84 4.50
CA PHE A 25 6.63 -0.78 3.37
C PHE A 25 6.46 0.65 2.88
N VAL A 26 6.34 1.60 3.81
CA VAL A 26 6.37 3.03 3.46
C VAL A 26 7.75 3.37 2.87
N GLY A 27 8.80 2.73 3.38
CA GLY A 27 10.18 2.77 2.87
C GLY A 27 10.33 2.46 1.37
N SER A 28 9.63 1.43 0.90
CA SER A 28 9.81 0.84 -0.45
C SER A 28 8.92 1.46 -1.54
N ILE A 29 7.94 2.30 -1.18
CA ILE A 29 6.99 2.91 -2.13
C ILE A 29 7.37 4.34 -2.51
N THR A 30 6.66 4.94 -3.47
CA THR A 30 6.88 6.35 -3.82
C THR A 30 6.47 7.27 -2.66
N ARG A 31 7.44 8.02 -2.16
CA ARG A 31 7.29 9.08 -1.16
C ARG A 31 7.65 10.39 -1.80
N GLU A 32 6.70 11.00 -2.50
CA GLU A 32 6.90 12.31 -3.09
C GLU A 32 6.49 13.35 -2.05
N TYR A 33 7.47 14.13 -1.60
CA TYR A 33 7.26 15.35 -0.83
C TYR A 33 7.16 16.49 -1.83
N ASP A 34 5.97 17.07 -1.97
CA ASP A 34 5.77 18.21 -2.86
C ASP A 34 6.09 19.51 -2.10
N ASP A 35 7.05 20.28 -2.62
CA ASP A 35 7.45 21.60 -2.12
C ASP A 35 6.28 22.61 -2.11
N SER A 36 5.18 22.33 -2.84
CA SER A 36 3.95 23.11 -2.77
C SER A 36 3.33 23.10 -1.36
N PHE A 37 3.53 22.03 -0.57
CA PHE A 37 3.09 21.93 0.82
C PHE A 37 4.04 22.63 1.82
N ALA A 38 5.30 22.84 1.43
CA ALA A 38 6.30 23.49 2.28
C ALA A 38 6.10 25.01 2.39
N ARG A 39 5.51 25.67 1.38
CA ARG A 39 5.44 27.15 1.31
C ARG A 39 4.38 27.80 2.21
N GLN A 40 3.35 27.09 2.66
CA GLN A 40 2.29 27.67 3.51
C GLN A 40 1.87 26.83 4.72
N GLY A 41 2.46 25.64 4.91
CA GLY A 41 1.94 24.67 5.88
C GLY A 41 0.62 24.11 5.36
N ALA A 42 0.66 22.87 4.87
CA ALA A 42 -0.51 22.22 4.32
C ALA A 42 -1.64 22.20 5.33
N LYS A 43 -2.86 22.49 4.87
CA LYS A 43 -4.06 22.32 5.70
C LYS A 43 -4.52 20.87 5.57
N VAL A 44 -5.08 20.34 6.65
CA VAL A 44 -5.73 19.02 6.63
C VAL A 44 -6.79 19.03 5.53
N GLY A 45 -6.68 18.10 4.57
CA GLY A 45 -7.59 18.01 3.43
C GLY A 45 -7.00 18.42 2.08
N ASP A 46 -5.74 18.87 2.03
CA ASP A 46 -5.12 19.19 0.75
C ASP A 46 -4.95 17.92 -0.12
N THR A 47 -5.25 18.09 -1.41
CA THR A 47 -5.23 17.04 -2.44
C THR A 47 -4.03 17.21 -3.36
N LEU A 48 -3.12 16.23 -3.36
CA LEU A 48 -2.12 16.09 -4.41
C LEU A 48 -2.75 15.33 -5.59
N LYS A 49 -2.77 15.95 -6.77
CA LYS A 49 -3.23 15.28 -7.99
C LYS A 49 -2.05 14.65 -8.72
N VAL A 50 -1.98 13.32 -8.70
CA VAL A 50 -0.99 12.57 -9.46
C VAL A 50 -1.54 12.25 -10.85
N ARG A 51 -0.86 12.72 -11.90
CA ARG A 51 -1.27 12.46 -13.29
C ARG A 51 -0.89 11.04 -13.70
N LEU A 52 -1.81 10.34 -14.37
CA LEU A 52 -1.57 9.05 -14.99
C LEU A 52 -1.04 9.25 -16.42
N PRO A 53 -0.21 8.33 -16.94
CA PRO A 53 0.27 8.41 -18.31
C PRO A 53 -0.89 8.24 -19.29
N ASN A 54 -0.87 9.02 -20.37
CA ASN A 54 -1.86 8.94 -21.42
C ASN A 54 -1.71 7.64 -22.21
N GLN A 55 -2.84 7.07 -22.65
CA GLN A 55 -2.89 5.87 -23.48
C GLN A 55 -3.54 6.22 -24.82
N TYR A 56 -2.98 5.68 -25.90
CA TYR A 56 -3.44 5.91 -27.27
C TYR A 56 -3.78 4.58 -27.94
N VAL A 57 -4.67 4.60 -28.93
CA VAL A 57 -4.91 3.43 -29.80
C VAL A 57 -4.16 3.58 -31.12
N VAL A 58 -3.62 2.47 -31.63
CA VAL A 58 -2.98 2.47 -32.95
C VAL A 58 -4.04 2.38 -34.03
N ARG A 59 -3.95 3.23 -35.06
CA ARG A 59 -4.80 3.15 -36.25
C ARG A 59 -4.19 2.19 -37.28
N THR A 60 -5.05 1.60 -38.10
CA THR A 60 -4.65 0.82 -39.29
C THR A 60 -5.28 1.47 -40.53
N GLY A 61 -4.50 1.62 -41.61
CA GLY A 61 -4.95 2.24 -42.87
C GLY A 61 -4.37 3.64 -43.13
N SER A 62 -4.65 4.19 -44.32
CA SER A 62 -4.04 5.45 -44.77
C SER A 62 -4.69 6.71 -44.17
N THR A 63 -5.98 6.67 -43.83
CA THR A 63 -6.74 7.81 -43.31
C THR A 63 -6.33 8.17 -41.88
N LEU A 64 -6.02 9.46 -41.64
CA LEU A 64 -5.70 9.97 -40.31
C LEU A 64 -6.94 9.94 -39.43
N ALA A 65 -6.83 9.32 -38.25
CA ALA A 65 -7.81 9.41 -37.17
C ALA A 65 -7.14 10.13 -36.01
N ALA A 66 -7.42 11.44 -35.87
CA ALA A 66 -6.93 12.22 -34.74
C ALA A 66 -7.57 11.73 -33.44
N GLN A 67 -6.76 11.62 -32.38
CA GLN A 67 -7.22 11.24 -31.05
C GLN A 67 -6.96 12.42 -30.10
N ASP A 68 -8.00 12.82 -29.38
CA ASP A 68 -7.86 13.82 -28.32
C ASP A 68 -7.10 13.22 -27.14
N THR A 69 -6.16 14.00 -26.60
CA THR A 69 -5.41 13.60 -25.41
C THR A 69 -6.24 13.94 -24.18
N THR A 70 -6.77 12.92 -23.49
CA THR A 70 -7.48 13.07 -22.22
C THR A 70 -6.56 12.67 -21.06
N GLU A 71 -6.18 13.66 -20.24
CA GLU A 71 -5.38 13.41 -19.03
C GLU A 71 -6.29 12.93 -17.89
N SER A 72 -5.88 11.86 -17.21
CA SER A 72 -6.54 11.37 -16.00
C SER A 72 -5.65 11.57 -14.77
N SER A 73 -6.26 11.89 -13.63
CA SER A 73 -5.54 12.13 -12.37
C SER A 73 -6.13 11.33 -11.22
N VAL A 74 -5.28 10.94 -10.28
CA VAL A 74 -5.68 10.33 -8.99
C VAL A 74 -5.40 11.34 -7.89
N ASP A 75 -6.39 11.56 -7.03
CA ASP A 75 -6.27 12.47 -5.89
C ASP A 75 -5.72 11.70 -4.67
N LEU A 76 -4.56 12.13 -4.17
CA LEU A 76 -3.96 11.72 -2.90
C LEU A 76 -4.26 12.79 -1.85
N LYS A 77 -5.03 12.43 -0.82
CA LYS A 77 -5.42 13.35 0.27
C LYS A 77 -4.52 13.16 1.48
N VAL A 78 -3.97 14.25 1.99
CA VAL A 78 -3.29 14.25 3.29
C VAL A 78 -4.30 14.63 4.37
N GLN A 79 -4.77 13.62 5.12
CA GLN A 79 -5.92 13.78 6.03
C GLN A 79 -5.72 13.15 7.41
N THR A 80 -4.73 12.29 7.57
CA THR A 80 -4.53 11.53 8.79
C THR A 80 -3.41 12.16 9.60
N GLN A 81 -3.73 12.64 10.80
CA GLN A 81 -2.74 13.07 11.78
C GLN A 81 -2.63 11.99 12.85
N LYS A 82 -1.43 11.43 13.02
CA LYS A 82 -1.11 10.57 14.17
C LYS A 82 0.10 11.14 14.90
N GLY A 83 0.13 10.90 16.20
CA GLY A 83 1.21 11.35 17.04
C GLY A 83 1.31 10.55 18.32
N VAL A 84 2.39 10.77 19.05
CA VAL A 84 2.58 10.24 20.40
C VAL A 84 2.68 11.42 21.34
N ASP A 85 1.85 11.37 22.38
CA ASP A 85 1.85 12.33 23.47
C ASP A 85 2.71 11.78 24.61
N LEU A 86 3.67 12.58 25.04
CA LEU A 86 4.61 12.30 26.11
C LEU A 86 4.43 13.37 27.19
N ASN A 87 4.74 13.02 28.43
CA ASN A 87 4.77 14.00 29.50
C ASN A 87 6.12 13.93 30.20
N PHE A 88 6.84 15.05 30.24
CA PHE A 88 8.16 15.10 30.86
C PHE A 88 8.09 15.75 32.22
N THR A 89 8.90 15.27 33.16
CA THR A 89 9.16 15.99 34.40
C THR A 89 10.37 16.92 34.25
N SER A 90 10.50 17.89 35.15
CA SER A 90 11.65 18.82 35.18
C SER A 90 13.00 18.09 35.38
N VAL A 91 13.00 16.92 36.02
CA VAL A 91 14.20 16.08 36.24
C VAL A 91 14.59 15.31 34.96
N ASP A 92 13.63 14.78 34.21
CA ASP A 92 13.91 14.07 32.94
C ASP A 92 14.57 14.99 31.91
N LEU A 93 14.26 16.29 31.98
CA LEU A 93 14.83 17.32 31.11
C LEU A 93 16.32 17.63 31.39
N THR A 94 16.87 17.13 32.50
CA THR A 94 18.29 17.29 32.85
C THR A 94 19.16 16.13 32.38
N MET A 95 18.55 15.06 31.84
CA MET A 95 19.28 13.90 31.33
C MET A 95 19.94 14.17 29.97
N ASN A 96 20.98 13.39 29.65
CA ASN A 96 21.68 13.46 28.37
C ASN A 96 20.78 12.99 27.22
N LEU A 97 21.00 13.56 26.04
CA LEU A 97 20.19 13.30 24.84
C LEU A 97 20.18 11.83 24.40
N ASP A 98 21.29 11.12 24.59
CA ASP A 98 21.41 9.71 24.19
C ASP A 98 20.54 8.80 25.07
N ASP A 99 20.60 8.96 26.40
CA ASP A 99 19.73 8.23 27.33
C ASP A 99 18.24 8.54 27.11
N PHE A 100 17.93 9.79 26.74
CA PHE A 100 16.58 10.22 26.42
C PHE A 100 16.07 9.59 25.12
N SER A 101 16.93 9.53 24.10
CA SER A 101 16.63 8.91 22.81
C SER A 101 16.30 7.43 22.99
N ASP A 102 17.21 6.68 23.60
CA ASP A 102 17.11 5.22 23.70
C ASP A 102 15.94 4.78 24.59
N ARG A 103 15.66 5.52 25.68
CA ARG A 103 14.64 5.08 26.66
C ARG A 103 13.22 5.54 26.35
N ILE A 104 13.06 6.70 25.74
CA ILE A 104 11.73 7.34 25.59
C ILE A 104 11.38 7.52 24.13
N LEU A 105 12.34 8.01 23.34
CA LEU A 105 12.09 8.38 21.96
C LEU A 105 11.94 7.14 21.07
N GLU A 106 12.90 6.21 21.12
CA GLU A 106 12.84 4.99 20.32
C GLU A 106 11.56 4.17 20.49
N PRO A 107 11.09 3.85 21.73
CA PRO A 107 9.85 3.10 21.89
C PRO A 107 8.62 3.88 21.40
N ALA A 108 8.56 5.20 21.66
CA ALA A 108 7.48 6.04 21.15
C ALA A 108 7.41 6.04 19.62
N MET A 109 8.57 6.21 18.97
CA MET A 109 8.68 6.23 17.52
C MET A 109 8.41 4.87 16.88
N SER A 110 8.81 3.77 17.53
CA SER A 110 8.52 2.43 17.05
C SER A 110 7.01 2.14 17.01
N VAL A 111 6.26 2.58 18.02
CA VAL A 111 4.79 2.42 18.04
C VAL A 111 4.13 3.31 16.99
N LEU A 112 4.60 4.55 16.84
CA LEU A 112 4.09 5.46 15.81
C LEU A 112 4.32 4.91 14.40
N ALA A 113 5.55 4.44 14.11
CA ALA A 113 5.90 3.84 12.82
C ALA A 113 5.02 2.63 12.51
N ALA A 114 4.85 1.70 13.46
CA ALA A 114 4.00 0.53 13.28
C ALA A 114 2.54 0.90 12.96
N ASN A 115 1.99 1.93 13.61
CA ASN A 115 0.62 2.39 13.36
C ASN A 115 0.44 3.13 12.03
N ILE A 116 1.45 3.87 11.57
CA ILE A 116 1.45 4.52 10.24
C ILE A 116 1.55 3.46 9.15
N GLU A 117 2.39 2.45 9.37
CA GLU A 117 2.60 1.38 8.41
C GLU A 117 1.40 0.45 8.29
N ALA A 118 0.78 0.05 9.41
CA ALA A 118 -0.45 -0.73 9.41
C ALA A 118 -1.60 -0.02 8.69
N ASP A 119 -1.70 1.30 8.80
CA ASP A 119 -2.67 2.08 8.03
C ASP A 119 -2.38 2.01 6.52
N ALA A 120 -1.12 2.26 6.12
CA ALA A 120 -0.70 2.23 4.73
C ALA A 120 -0.90 0.83 4.11
N MET A 121 -0.69 -0.24 4.89
CA MET A 121 -0.91 -1.60 4.43
C MET A 121 -2.36 -1.87 4.03
N ASN A 122 -3.36 -1.16 4.58
CA ASN A 122 -4.76 -1.31 4.15
C ASN A 122 -4.98 -1.01 2.65
N MET A 123 -4.04 -0.34 1.97
CA MET A 123 -4.05 -0.19 0.51
C MET A 123 -4.08 -1.52 -0.25
N PHE A 124 -3.70 -2.63 0.42
CA PHE A 124 -3.82 -3.96 -0.18
C PHE A 124 -5.23 -4.19 -0.72
N LYS A 125 -6.27 -3.72 -0.01
CA LYS A 125 -7.69 -3.88 -0.35
C LYS A 125 -8.09 -3.28 -1.71
N ASP A 126 -7.31 -2.38 -2.28
CA ASP A 126 -7.58 -1.80 -3.61
C ASP A 126 -6.94 -2.61 -4.76
N VAL A 127 -5.99 -3.51 -4.44
CA VAL A 127 -5.24 -4.29 -5.43
C VAL A 127 -6.08 -5.46 -5.91
N TYR A 128 -6.37 -5.52 -7.21
CA TYR A 128 -7.25 -6.55 -7.77
C TYR A 128 -6.54 -7.80 -8.30
N ASN A 129 -5.25 -7.71 -8.56
CA ASN A 129 -4.46 -8.88 -8.95
C ASN A 129 -4.19 -9.72 -7.70
N GLN A 130 -4.57 -10.99 -7.72
CA GLN A 130 -4.29 -11.94 -6.65
C GLN A 130 -3.86 -13.29 -7.22
N VAL A 131 -2.80 -13.86 -6.62
CA VAL A 131 -2.47 -15.27 -6.75
C VAL A 131 -3.16 -16.01 -5.62
N ASN A 132 -4.04 -16.95 -6.00
CA ASN A 132 -4.79 -17.76 -5.04
C ASN A 132 -3.99 -19.01 -4.65
N ASN A 133 -3.71 -19.12 -3.36
CA ASN A 133 -3.07 -20.27 -2.72
C ASN A 133 -3.55 -20.42 -1.26
N GLN A 134 -4.78 -19.98 -0.96
CA GLN A 134 -5.32 -19.95 0.40
C GLN A 134 -5.39 -21.35 0.99
N GLY A 135 -5.02 -21.48 2.27
CA GLY A 135 -4.99 -22.76 2.98
C GLY A 135 -3.85 -23.69 2.54
N GLN A 136 -2.87 -23.19 1.77
CA GLN A 136 -1.68 -23.91 1.34
C GLN A 136 -0.42 -23.07 1.64
N PRO A 137 0.72 -23.70 1.94
CA PRO A 137 1.95 -22.99 2.23
C PRO A 137 2.47 -22.22 1.01
N THR A 138 3.21 -21.15 1.26
CA THR A 138 3.82 -20.35 0.19
C THR A 138 4.91 -21.12 -0.52
N THR A 139 4.79 -21.24 -1.84
CA THR A 139 5.83 -21.87 -2.68
C THR A 139 6.44 -20.84 -3.62
N PHE A 140 7.71 -21.05 -3.99
CA PHE A 140 8.42 -20.17 -4.92
C PHE A 140 7.69 -20.02 -6.27
N SER A 141 7.01 -21.07 -6.73
CA SER A 141 6.19 -21.05 -7.94
C SER A 141 5.05 -20.02 -7.85
N LYS A 142 4.40 -19.88 -6.69
CA LYS A 142 3.31 -18.91 -6.48
C LYS A 142 3.83 -17.47 -6.46
N VAL A 143 5.02 -17.24 -5.91
CA VAL A 143 5.68 -15.94 -5.98
C VAL A 143 6.04 -15.59 -7.43
N LEU A 144 6.51 -16.56 -8.22
CA LEU A 144 6.75 -16.39 -9.67
C LEU A 144 5.45 -16.16 -10.46
N GLN A 145 4.31 -16.70 -10.04
CA GLN A 145 3.01 -16.37 -10.63
C GLN A 145 2.65 -14.90 -10.37
N GLY A 146 2.95 -14.37 -9.19
CA GLY A 146 2.81 -12.94 -8.89
C GLY A 146 3.69 -12.09 -9.81
N ARG A 147 4.95 -12.50 -10.02
CA ARG A 147 5.85 -11.89 -11.01
C ARG A 147 5.26 -11.92 -12.41
N LYS A 148 4.72 -13.07 -12.84
CA LYS A 148 4.09 -13.23 -14.16
C LYS A 148 2.99 -12.19 -14.33
N ILE A 149 2.08 -12.05 -13.37
CA ILE A 149 1.00 -11.05 -13.44
C ILE A 149 1.54 -9.62 -13.56
N LEU A 150 2.59 -9.27 -12.81
CA LEU A 150 3.23 -7.95 -12.93
C LEU A 150 3.89 -7.72 -14.31
N VAL A 151 4.54 -8.74 -14.87
CA VAL A 151 5.12 -8.68 -16.23
C VAL A 151 4.01 -8.56 -17.27
N ASP A 152 2.95 -9.35 -17.16
CA ASP A 152 1.81 -9.32 -18.08
C ASP A 152 1.10 -7.95 -18.03
N ASN A 153 1.17 -7.24 -16.91
CA ASN A 153 0.68 -5.86 -16.73
C ASN A 153 1.72 -4.78 -17.16
N LEU A 154 2.85 -5.17 -17.74
CA LEU A 154 3.94 -4.30 -18.19
C LEU A 154 4.55 -3.45 -17.06
N ALA A 155 4.57 -3.97 -15.83
CA ALA A 155 5.29 -3.30 -14.75
C ALA A 155 6.79 -3.22 -15.07
N PRO A 156 7.48 -2.10 -14.80
CA PRO A 156 8.93 -2.03 -14.94
C PRO A 156 9.64 -3.11 -14.13
N LEU A 157 10.73 -3.66 -14.65
CA LEU A 157 11.51 -4.72 -13.98
C LEU A 157 12.35 -4.19 -12.81
N ALA A 158 12.75 -2.92 -12.85
CA ALA A 158 13.45 -2.25 -11.77
C ALA A 158 12.47 -1.84 -10.66
N GLY A 159 12.90 -1.86 -9.39
CA GLY A 159 12.11 -1.33 -8.27
C GLY A 159 10.88 -2.15 -7.92
N ARG A 160 10.95 -3.48 -8.06
CA ARG A 160 9.90 -4.40 -7.60
C ARG A 160 10.26 -4.97 -6.23
N THR A 161 9.32 -4.90 -5.30
CA THR A 161 9.46 -5.40 -3.93
C THR A 161 8.42 -6.47 -3.68
N ALA A 162 8.84 -7.55 -3.02
CA ALA A 162 7.94 -8.56 -2.48
C ALA A 162 8.00 -8.46 -0.95
N ASN A 163 6.97 -7.88 -0.36
CA ASN A 163 6.85 -7.75 1.09
C ASN A 163 5.95 -8.88 1.60
N LEU A 164 6.54 -9.80 2.33
CA LEU A 164 5.93 -11.03 2.82
C LEU A 164 5.47 -10.87 4.26
N ASN A 165 4.39 -11.56 4.62
CA ASN A 165 4.09 -11.84 6.01
C ASN A 165 5.13 -12.85 6.57
N THR A 166 5.14 -12.99 7.89
CA THR A 166 6.13 -13.83 8.58
C THR A 166 5.97 -15.32 8.24
N GLN A 167 4.74 -15.81 8.11
CA GLN A 167 4.46 -17.21 7.78
C GLN A 167 4.91 -17.56 6.35
N ASP A 168 4.62 -16.70 5.38
CA ASP A 168 5.04 -16.87 3.99
C ASP A 168 6.56 -16.86 3.89
N ASN A 169 7.25 -16.04 4.70
CA ASN A 169 8.71 -16.05 4.71
C ASN A 169 9.26 -17.40 5.20
N VAL A 170 8.71 -17.96 6.29
CA VAL A 170 9.10 -19.29 6.80
C VAL A 170 8.90 -20.37 5.74
N ASP A 171 7.73 -20.41 5.11
CA ASP A 171 7.40 -21.40 4.09
C ASP A 171 8.32 -21.29 2.87
N LEU A 172 8.65 -20.06 2.46
CA LEU A 172 9.48 -19.79 1.30
C LEU A 172 10.95 -20.13 1.56
N VAL A 173 11.47 -19.82 2.75
CA VAL A 173 12.82 -20.23 3.17
C VAL A 173 12.93 -21.75 3.21
N ASP A 174 11.92 -22.46 3.73
CA ASP A 174 11.90 -23.92 3.72
C ASP A 174 11.86 -24.50 2.30
N ALA A 175 11.07 -23.89 1.40
CA ALA A 175 10.99 -24.30 0.01
C ALA A 175 12.29 -24.04 -0.77
N LEU A 176 13.07 -23.03 -0.41
CA LEU A 176 14.30 -22.66 -1.11
C LEU A 176 15.56 -23.33 -0.59
N LYS A 177 15.52 -24.00 0.58
CA LYS A 177 16.68 -24.69 1.17
C LYS A 177 17.34 -25.74 0.25
N GLY A 178 16.60 -26.26 -0.75
CA GLY A 178 17.08 -27.26 -1.71
C GLY A 178 17.54 -26.71 -3.06
N LEU A 179 17.45 -25.39 -3.30
CA LEU A 179 17.79 -24.78 -4.58
C LEU A 179 19.29 -24.39 -4.59
N PHE A 180 20.11 -25.19 -5.25
CA PHE A 180 21.55 -24.98 -5.38
C PHE A 180 21.89 -23.87 -6.41
N ASN A 181 22.07 -22.59 -6.01
CA ASN A 181 23.18 -21.73 -6.50
C ASN A 181 23.31 -20.31 -5.85
N GLU A 182 24.56 -19.78 -5.89
CA GLU A 182 25.18 -18.55 -5.32
C GLU A 182 25.68 -18.59 -3.85
N GLN A 183 26.96 -18.92 -3.64
CA GLN A 183 27.60 -19.08 -2.32
C GLN A 183 27.60 -17.83 -1.42
N ALA A 184 27.54 -16.62 -1.96
CA ALA A 184 27.64 -15.38 -1.18
C ALA A 184 26.29 -14.98 -0.54
N THR A 185 25.20 -15.00 -1.31
CA THR A 185 23.84 -14.68 -0.87
C THR A 185 23.24 -15.81 -0.01
N ILE A 186 23.58 -17.06 -0.33
CA ILE A 186 23.34 -18.25 0.51
C ILE A 186 23.93 -18.06 1.91
N SER A 187 25.18 -17.62 2.04
CA SER A 187 25.79 -17.51 3.37
C SER A 187 25.02 -16.58 4.31
N LYS A 188 24.41 -15.51 3.79
CA LYS A 188 23.55 -14.60 4.57
C LYS A 188 22.15 -15.17 4.76
N GLN A 189 21.54 -15.76 3.74
CA GLN A 189 20.21 -16.38 3.87
C GLN A 189 20.21 -17.55 4.87
N TYR A 190 21.24 -18.40 4.85
CA TYR A 190 21.38 -19.51 5.81
C TYR A 190 21.79 -19.04 7.22
N ARG A 191 22.51 -17.92 7.38
CA ARG A 191 22.91 -17.40 8.70
C ARG A 191 21.86 -16.51 9.36
N GLU A 192 21.18 -15.68 8.58
CA GLU A 192 20.27 -14.63 9.06
C GLU A 192 18.79 -14.94 8.76
N GLY A 193 18.50 -15.97 7.95
CA GLY A 193 17.12 -16.35 7.59
C GLY A 193 16.41 -15.37 6.65
N TYR A 194 17.10 -14.32 6.21
CA TYR A 194 16.52 -13.28 5.35
C TYR A 194 16.66 -13.62 3.88
N MET A 195 15.58 -13.42 3.12
CA MET A 195 15.62 -13.62 1.68
C MET A 195 16.12 -12.36 0.97
N GLY A 196 17.25 -12.50 0.25
CA GLY A 196 17.83 -11.41 -0.54
C GLY A 196 17.03 -11.11 -1.82
N ARG A 197 17.69 -10.49 -2.80
CA ARG A 197 17.10 -10.27 -4.12
C ARG A 197 17.05 -11.58 -4.91
N THR A 198 15.86 -12.08 -5.20
CA THR A 198 15.66 -13.28 -6.04
C THR A 198 14.42 -13.11 -6.90
N ALA A 199 14.27 -13.89 -7.98
CA ALA A 199 13.14 -13.83 -8.91
C ALA A 199 12.82 -12.42 -9.50
N GLY A 200 13.75 -11.46 -9.43
CA GLY A 200 13.51 -10.08 -9.85
C GLY A 200 12.70 -9.23 -8.85
N PHE A 201 12.63 -9.65 -7.58
CA PHE A 201 12.09 -8.87 -6.46
C PHE A 201 13.15 -8.64 -5.39
N ASP A 202 13.08 -7.49 -4.74
CA ASP A 202 13.70 -7.28 -3.44
C ASP A 202 12.73 -7.77 -2.36
N PHE A 203 13.13 -8.78 -1.60
CA PHE A 203 12.27 -9.33 -0.56
C PHE A 203 12.40 -8.56 0.73
N MET A 204 11.25 -8.41 1.39
CA MET A 204 11.10 -7.81 2.71
C MET A 204 10.11 -8.65 3.50
N GLU A 205 10.28 -8.66 4.81
CA GLU A 205 9.35 -9.29 5.74
C GLU A 205 8.70 -8.21 6.58
N ASN A 206 7.39 -8.32 6.82
CA ASN A 206 6.70 -7.46 7.76
C ASN A 206 5.69 -8.25 8.61
N THR A 207 5.72 -7.98 9.91
CA THR A 207 4.81 -8.55 10.92
C THR A 207 3.42 -7.90 10.91
N LEU A 208 3.26 -6.76 10.25
CA LEU A 208 2.04 -5.93 10.26
C LEU A 208 1.07 -6.27 9.12
N TRP A 209 1.42 -7.20 8.23
CA TRP A 209 0.51 -7.63 7.17
C TRP A 209 -0.76 -8.24 7.78
N PRO A 210 -1.95 -7.65 7.52
CA PRO A 210 -3.18 -8.17 8.09
C PRO A 210 -3.60 -9.46 7.40
N SER A 211 -4.28 -10.33 8.15
CA SER A 211 -5.08 -11.40 7.55
C SER A 211 -6.33 -10.80 6.91
N HIS A 212 -6.64 -11.22 5.68
CA HIS A 212 -7.88 -10.83 5.00
C HIS A 212 -8.96 -11.88 5.26
N ASN A 213 -10.08 -11.44 5.83
CA ASN A 213 -11.19 -12.31 6.16
C ASN A 213 -12.17 -12.39 4.99
N ARG A 214 -12.09 -13.49 4.23
CA ARG A 214 -12.96 -13.74 3.08
C ARG A 214 -14.41 -13.77 3.54
N SER A 215 -15.28 -13.00 2.91
CA SER A 215 -16.69 -12.94 3.31
C SER A 215 -17.45 -14.26 3.10
N ALA A 216 -18.66 -14.34 3.66
CA ALA A 216 -19.60 -15.41 3.36
C ALA A 216 -20.22 -15.31 1.95
N ALA A 217 -19.82 -14.32 1.13
CA ALA A 217 -20.40 -14.07 -0.19
C ALA A 217 -20.30 -15.28 -1.12
N ALA A 218 -21.43 -15.81 -1.57
CA ALA A 218 -21.46 -16.98 -2.46
C ALA A 218 -22.68 -16.95 -3.39
N GLY A 219 -22.56 -17.62 -4.55
CA GLY A 219 -23.70 -17.85 -5.45
C GLY A 219 -24.21 -16.61 -6.20
N TYR A 220 -23.37 -15.58 -6.34
CA TYR A 220 -23.75 -14.36 -7.06
C TYR A 220 -23.76 -14.56 -8.57
N LEU A 221 -24.75 -13.96 -9.21
CA LEU A 221 -24.88 -13.87 -10.66
C LEU A 221 -24.96 -12.39 -11.06
N VAL A 222 -24.56 -12.08 -12.28
CA VAL A 222 -24.68 -10.74 -12.85
C VAL A 222 -26.14 -10.43 -13.17
N ASN A 223 -26.65 -9.31 -12.65
CA ASN A 223 -28.04 -8.89 -12.82
C ASN A 223 -28.19 -7.94 -14.03
N GLY A 224 -28.37 -8.52 -15.22
CA GLY A 224 -28.50 -7.78 -16.48
C GLY A 224 -27.20 -7.76 -17.31
N ALA A 225 -27.34 -7.81 -18.63
CA ALA A 225 -26.22 -7.86 -19.56
C ALA A 225 -25.63 -6.46 -19.85
N GLY A 226 -24.40 -6.41 -20.34
CA GLY A 226 -23.82 -5.18 -20.90
C GLY A 226 -23.34 -4.17 -19.86
N GLN A 227 -23.16 -4.58 -18.61
CA GLN A 227 -22.74 -3.68 -17.54
C GLN A 227 -21.30 -3.19 -17.74
N THR A 228 -21.09 -1.88 -17.53
CA THR A 228 -19.78 -1.21 -17.63
C THR A 228 -19.62 -0.22 -16.47
N GLY A 229 -18.38 0.20 -16.18
CA GLY A 229 -18.10 1.17 -15.13
C GLY A 229 -17.71 0.52 -13.80
N ALA A 230 -17.77 1.31 -12.71
CA ALA A 230 -17.23 0.94 -11.40
C ALA A 230 -18.27 0.32 -10.44
N THR A 231 -19.49 0.07 -10.90
CA THR A 231 -20.55 -0.55 -10.11
C THR A 231 -21.14 -1.71 -10.89
N LEU A 232 -21.19 -2.89 -10.26
CA LEU A 232 -21.74 -4.10 -10.81
C LEU A 232 -23.04 -4.46 -10.08
N ALA A 233 -24.15 -4.49 -10.80
CA ALA A 233 -25.41 -5.01 -10.31
C ALA A 233 -25.39 -6.54 -10.30
N VAL A 234 -25.72 -7.12 -9.16
CA VAL A 234 -25.68 -8.57 -8.91
C VAL A 234 -26.99 -9.04 -8.28
N ASN A 235 -27.27 -10.34 -8.35
CA ASN A 235 -28.42 -10.96 -7.71
C ASN A 235 -28.06 -12.38 -7.21
N THR A 236 -29.07 -13.06 -6.65
CA THR A 236 -29.10 -14.47 -6.19
C THR A 236 -28.13 -14.90 -5.10
N GLY A 237 -27.09 -14.11 -4.80
CA GLY A 237 -26.10 -14.47 -3.80
C GLY A 237 -26.53 -14.22 -2.37
N THR A 238 -25.82 -14.87 -1.45
CA THR A 238 -25.97 -14.71 0.00
C THR A 238 -24.72 -14.09 0.59
N GLY A 239 -24.83 -13.39 1.73
CA GLY A 239 -23.72 -12.77 2.43
C GLY A 239 -23.16 -11.53 1.71
N VAL A 240 -23.03 -10.41 2.42
CA VAL A 240 -22.46 -9.19 1.85
C VAL A 240 -20.94 -9.38 1.68
N PRO A 241 -20.35 -9.10 0.50
CA PRO A 241 -18.91 -9.20 0.34
C PRO A 241 -18.17 -8.13 1.12
N ASN A 242 -16.97 -8.48 1.58
CA ASN A 242 -16.13 -7.55 2.32
C ASN A 242 -15.27 -6.71 1.35
N PRO A 243 -14.97 -5.45 1.68
CA PRO A 243 -14.02 -4.66 0.90
C PRO A 243 -12.67 -5.37 0.85
N GLY A 244 -12.13 -5.52 -0.36
CA GLY A 244 -10.92 -6.31 -0.57
C GLY A 244 -11.16 -7.72 -1.09
N ASP A 245 -12.38 -8.26 -1.07
CA ASP A 245 -12.65 -9.57 -1.67
C ASP A 245 -12.41 -9.54 -3.18
N VAL A 246 -11.58 -10.46 -3.67
CA VAL A 246 -11.26 -10.60 -5.09
C VAL A 246 -12.20 -11.61 -5.73
N PHE A 247 -12.73 -11.32 -6.92
CA PHE A 247 -13.61 -12.21 -7.66
C PHE A 247 -13.35 -12.14 -9.17
N THR A 248 -13.88 -13.13 -9.89
CA THR A 248 -13.88 -13.17 -11.36
C THR A 248 -15.31 -13.34 -11.87
N ILE A 249 -15.55 -12.89 -13.10
CA ILE A 249 -16.85 -13.00 -13.77
C ILE A 249 -16.69 -13.93 -14.97
N ALA A 250 -17.55 -14.94 -15.09
CA ALA A 250 -17.53 -15.86 -16.21
C ALA A 250 -17.67 -15.13 -17.56
N GLY A 251 -16.79 -15.45 -18.51
CA GLY A 251 -16.80 -14.86 -19.86
C GLY A 251 -16.16 -13.47 -19.97
N VAL A 252 -15.67 -12.89 -18.88
CA VAL A 252 -15.00 -11.58 -18.87
C VAL A 252 -13.50 -11.79 -18.79
N PHE A 253 -12.81 -11.73 -19.93
CA PHE A 253 -11.37 -11.94 -20.02
C PHE A 253 -10.59 -10.63 -19.96
N ARG A 254 -9.41 -10.66 -19.35
CA ARG A 254 -8.44 -9.57 -19.37
C ARG A 254 -7.88 -9.39 -20.78
N VAL A 255 -7.69 -8.14 -21.19
CA VAL A 255 -6.94 -7.82 -22.42
C VAL A 255 -5.52 -7.38 -22.11
N HIS A 256 -4.62 -7.57 -23.08
CA HIS A 256 -3.26 -7.05 -22.98
C HIS A 256 -3.30 -5.50 -22.96
N PRO A 257 -2.56 -4.83 -22.04
CA PRO A 257 -2.67 -3.38 -21.85
C PRO A 257 -2.43 -2.54 -23.10
N GLU A 258 -1.52 -2.94 -24.00
CA GLU A 258 -1.21 -2.20 -25.23
C GLU A 258 -1.99 -2.70 -26.45
N THR A 259 -1.87 -3.99 -26.80
CA THR A 259 -2.48 -4.56 -28.02
C THR A 259 -3.99 -4.77 -27.94
N LYS A 260 -4.57 -4.71 -26.73
CA LYS A 260 -6.00 -4.97 -26.44
C LYS A 260 -6.52 -6.35 -26.86
N GLN A 261 -5.61 -7.27 -27.18
CA GLN A 261 -5.95 -8.66 -27.47
C GLN A 261 -6.36 -9.40 -26.19
N SER A 262 -7.35 -10.28 -26.29
CA SER A 262 -7.76 -11.11 -25.16
C SER A 262 -6.62 -12.05 -24.74
N THR A 263 -6.38 -12.14 -23.44
CA THR A 263 -5.37 -13.04 -22.86
C THR A 263 -5.94 -14.43 -22.53
N SER A 264 -7.25 -14.64 -22.74
CA SER A 264 -7.99 -15.85 -22.34
C SER A 264 -7.93 -16.18 -20.84
N VAL A 265 -7.44 -15.25 -20.02
CA VAL A 265 -7.46 -15.32 -18.55
C VAL A 265 -8.60 -14.42 -18.06
N LEU A 266 -9.40 -14.92 -17.11
CA LEU A 266 -10.48 -14.12 -16.53
C LEU A 266 -9.91 -12.89 -15.82
N GLN A 267 -10.54 -11.74 -16.01
CA GLN A 267 -10.16 -10.52 -15.30
C GLN A 267 -10.56 -10.65 -13.83
N GLN A 268 -9.63 -10.30 -12.95
CA GLN A 268 -9.89 -10.23 -11.51
C GLN A 268 -10.35 -8.82 -11.13
N PHE A 269 -11.34 -8.77 -10.25
CA PHE A 269 -11.91 -7.55 -9.70
C PHE A 269 -11.87 -7.62 -8.19
N THR A 270 -11.73 -6.47 -7.53
CA THR A 270 -11.90 -6.35 -6.09
C THR A 270 -13.16 -5.58 -5.75
N VAL A 271 -13.86 -6.04 -4.71
CA VAL A 271 -14.98 -5.35 -4.10
C VAL A 271 -14.49 -4.13 -3.31
N GLY A 272 -15.02 -2.95 -3.64
CA GLY A 272 -14.80 -1.71 -2.90
C GLY A 272 -15.69 -1.57 -1.67
N ALA A 273 -15.51 -0.47 -0.94
CA ALA A 273 -16.36 -0.15 0.22
C ALA A 273 -17.82 0.09 -0.20
N GLY A 274 -18.79 -0.31 0.63
CA GLY A 274 -20.22 -0.07 0.41
C GLY A 274 -20.92 -1.12 -0.45
N ALA A 275 -20.37 -2.32 -0.58
CA ALA A 275 -21.04 -3.43 -1.25
C ALA A 275 -22.32 -3.85 -0.52
N THR A 276 -23.34 -4.22 -1.29
CA THR A 276 -24.60 -4.81 -0.82
C THR A 276 -24.83 -6.14 -1.53
N THR A 277 -25.88 -6.88 -1.16
CA THR A 277 -26.26 -8.12 -1.87
C THR A 277 -26.81 -7.90 -3.28
N THR A 278 -26.98 -6.65 -3.71
CA THR A 278 -27.53 -6.30 -5.03
C THR A 278 -26.58 -5.45 -5.88
N SER A 279 -25.55 -4.88 -5.27
CA SER A 279 -24.62 -3.96 -5.93
C SER A 279 -23.23 -4.07 -5.33
N PHE A 280 -22.25 -4.35 -6.17
CA PHE A 280 -20.84 -4.34 -5.82
C PHE A 280 -20.15 -3.12 -6.44
N PRO A 281 -19.60 -2.19 -5.65
CA PRO A 281 -18.56 -1.29 -6.11
C PRO A 281 -17.32 -2.12 -6.48
N ILE A 282 -16.77 -1.92 -7.68
CA ILE A 282 -15.69 -2.75 -8.23
C ILE A 282 -14.48 -1.92 -8.65
N SER A 283 -13.30 -2.50 -8.47
CA SER A 283 -12.04 -2.00 -9.01
C SER A 283 -11.29 -3.16 -9.69
N PRO A 284 -10.80 -3.00 -10.94
CA PRO A 284 -10.96 -1.84 -11.81
C PRO A 284 -12.38 -1.74 -12.38
N ALA A 285 -12.77 -0.57 -12.89
CA ALA A 285 -14.02 -0.41 -13.62
C ALA A 285 -14.04 -1.26 -14.90
N ILE A 286 -15.19 -1.79 -15.30
CA ILE A 286 -15.32 -2.59 -16.53
C ILE A 286 -15.32 -1.64 -17.74
N ILE A 287 -14.30 -1.77 -18.59
CA ILE A 287 -14.12 -0.96 -19.81
C ILE A 287 -13.85 -1.92 -20.99
N THR A 288 -14.78 -1.95 -21.95
CA THR A 288 -14.78 -2.89 -23.08
C THR A 288 -14.23 -2.33 -24.38
N THR A 289 -14.03 -1.01 -24.48
CA THR A 289 -13.57 -0.34 -25.71
C THR A 289 -12.64 0.83 -25.39
N GLY A 290 -11.90 1.30 -26.40
CA GLY A 290 -11.04 2.47 -26.30
C GLY A 290 -9.63 2.19 -25.77
N ALA A 291 -8.84 3.25 -25.62
CA ALA A 291 -7.44 3.16 -25.21
C ALA A 291 -7.26 2.60 -23.79
N THR A 292 -8.26 2.71 -22.93
CA THR A 292 -8.26 2.22 -21.55
C THR A 292 -8.99 0.88 -21.37
N GLN A 293 -9.33 0.19 -22.48
CA GLN A 293 -9.95 -1.13 -22.43
C GLN A 293 -9.15 -2.08 -21.55
N ASN A 294 -9.84 -2.74 -20.63
CA ASN A 294 -9.28 -3.71 -19.69
C ASN A 294 -9.92 -5.10 -19.77
N VAL A 295 -11.13 -5.20 -20.35
CA VAL A 295 -11.82 -6.47 -20.58
C VAL A 295 -12.18 -6.67 -22.04
N SER A 296 -12.25 -7.94 -22.47
CA SER A 296 -12.58 -8.30 -23.86
C SER A 296 -14.08 -8.17 -24.18
N ALA A 297 -14.93 -8.31 -23.17
CA ALA A 297 -16.39 -8.26 -23.30
C ALA A 297 -17.02 -7.79 -21.99
N SER A 298 -18.20 -7.17 -22.08
CA SER A 298 -19.03 -6.87 -20.91
C SER A 298 -19.66 -8.16 -20.36
N PRO A 299 -19.93 -8.24 -19.05
CA PRO A 299 -20.63 -9.37 -18.46
C PRO A 299 -21.97 -9.69 -19.15
N ALA A 300 -22.24 -10.97 -19.34
CA ALA A 300 -23.56 -11.45 -19.76
C ALA A 300 -24.53 -11.46 -18.57
N SER A 301 -25.83 -11.36 -18.84
CA SER A 301 -26.85 -11.57 -17.81
C SER A 301 -26.76 -13.00 -17.28
N GLY A 302 -26.80 -13.18 -15.96
CA GLY A 302 -26.66 -14.50 -15.34
C GLY A 302 -25.23 -15.07 -15.38
N ALA A 303 -24.21 -14.28 -15.78
CA ALA A 303 -22.83 -14.73 -15.70
C ALA A 303 -22.44 -15.01 -14.24
N ALA A 304 -21.79 -16.15 -14.00
CA ALA A 304 -21.39 -16.57 -12.67
C ALA A 304 -20.27 -15.68 -12.11
N ILE A 305 -20.43 -15.27 -10.85
CA ILE A 305 -19.41 -14.53 -10.09
C ILE A 305 -18.75 -15.50 -9.12
N SER A 306 -17.45 -15.71 -9.30
CA SER A 306 -16.64 -16.59 -8.43
C SER A 306 -15.71 -15.75 -7.57
N VAL A 307 -16.01 -15.69 -6.27
CA VAL A 307 -15.16 -15.05 -5.26
C VAL A 307 -13.99 -15.98 -4.94
N ALA A 308 -12.78 -15.44 -4.99
CA ALA A 308 -11.56 -16.17 -4.72
C ALA A 308 -11.55 -16.71 -3.28
N GLY A 309 -11.17 -17.98 -3.14
CA GLY A 309 -10.98 -18.59 -1.83
C GLY A 309 -12.20 -19.23 -1.20
N VAL A 310 -12.02 -19.70 0.02
CA VAL A 310 -13.06 -20.41 0.80
C VAL A 310 -13.88 -19.41 1.62
N ALA A 311 -15.20 -19.58 1.62
CA ALA A 311 -16.12 -18.71 2.36
C ALA A 311 -15.76 -18.65 3.84
N SER A 312 -15.86 -17.45 4.43
CA SER A 312 -15.66 -17.20 5.85
C SER A 312 -14.29 -17.65 6.41
N THR A 313 -13.28 -17.79 5.55
CA THR A 313 -11.95 -18.28 5.94
C THR A 313 -10.92 -17.14 5.88
N PRO A 314 -10.25 -16.79 7.00
CA PRO A 314 -9.10 -15.89 6.97
C PRO A 314 -7.95 -16.50 6.18
N HIS A 315 -7.13 -15.65 5.55
CA HIS A 315 -5.88 -16.06 4.94
C HIS A 315 -4.84 -14.95 5.06
N GLY A 316 -3.56 -15.32 5.10
CA GLY A 316 -2.44 -14.39 5.05
C GLY A 316 -2.39 -13.63 3.72
N ILE A 317 -2.02 -12.36 3.78
CA ILE A 317 -1.76 -11.53 2.61
C ILE A 317 -0.29 -11.09 2.62
N SER A 318 0.41 -11.46 1.56
CA SER A 318 1.69 -10.87 1.18
C SER A 318 1.51 -10.02 -0.09
N MET A 319 2.41 -9.10 -0.37
CA MET A 319 2.28 -8.18 -1.52
C MET A 319 3.53 -8.17 -2.38
N ALA A 320 3.36 -8.38 -3.68
CA ALA A 320 4.36 -8.13 -4.71
C ALA A 320 3.98 -6.88 -5.51
N TYR A 321 4.82 -5.87 -5.56
CA TYR A 321 4.48 -4.57 -6.16
C TYR A 321 5.69 -3.87 -6.76
N HIS A 322 5.42 -2.95 -7.68
CA HIS A 322 6.38 -1.96 -8.12
C HIS A 322 6.30 -0.71 -7.22
N LYS A 323 7.42 -0.01 -7.01
CA LYS A 323 7.50 1.23 -6.21
C LYS A 323 6.40 2.25 -6.53
N SER A 324 6.03 2.38 -7.80
CA SER A 324 5.01 3.35 -8.27
C SER A 324 3.55 2.87 -8.15
N ALA A 325 3.28 1.70 -7.56
CA ALA A 325 1.93 1.19 -7.39
C ALA A 325 1.18 1.95 -6.28
N PHE A 326 1.90 2.32 -5.23
CA PHE A 326 1.40 3.00 -4.03
C PHE A 326 2.17 4.31 -3.82
N ALA A 327 1.47 5.32 -3.32
CA ALA A 327 2.07 6.57 -2.88
C ALA A 327 1.75 6.84 -1.43
N PHE A 328 2.75 7.41 -0.76
CA PHE A 328 2.63 7.98 0.57
C PHE A 328 3.09 9.44 0.50
N ALA A 329 2.27 10.34 1.02
CA ALA A 329 2.62 11.75 1.13
C ALA A 329 2.52 12.17 2.59
N SER A 330 3.49 12.97 3.03
CA SER A 330 3.45 13.66 4.30
C SER A 330 3.47 15.17 4.03
N ALA A 331 2.86 15.94 4.93
CA ALA A 331 2.77 17.37 4.76
C ALA A 331 3.13 18.13 6.04
N ASP A 332 3.63 19.34 5.84
CA ASP A 332 4.08 20.21 6.90
C ASP A 332 2.91 20.80 7.68
N MET A 333 2.83 20.44 8.95
CA MET A 333 1.87 21.05 9.87
C MET A 333 2.30 22.48 10.26
N VAL A 334 1.31 23.34 10.49
CA VAL A 334 1.51 24.70 11.02
C VAL A 334 2.12 24.61 12.43
N MET A 335 3.18 25.37 12.70
CA MET A 335 3.75 25.46 14.04
C MET A 335 2.99 26.47 14.90
N PRO A 336 2.55 26.09 16.13
CA PRO A 336 1.93 27.04 17.04
C PRO A 336 2.92 28.11 17.48
N ARG A 337 2.43 29.34 17.70
CA ARG A 337 3.23 30.47 18.19
C ARG A 337 3.09 30.57 19.72
N GLY A 338 4.12 31.05 20.41
CA GLY A 338 4.09 31.27 21.87
C GLY A 338 4.39 30.03 22.72
N VAL A 339 4.91 28.97 22.11
CA VAL A 339 5.41 27.78 22.80
C VAL A 339 6.93 27.88 22.99
N ASP A 340 7.43 27.36 24.12
CA ASP A 340 8.83 27.44 24.50
C ASP A 340 9.73 26.49 23.69
N PHE A 341 9.14 25.39 23.19
CA PHE A 341 9.89 24.32 22.54
C PHE A 341 9.07 23.70 21.40
N ALA A 342 9.41 24.09 20.18
CA ALA A 342 8.83 23.54 18.96
C ALA A 342 9.88 23.44 17.85
N ALA A 343 9.80 22.37 17.07
CA ALA A 343 10.56 22.21 15.84
C ALA A 343 9.76 21.37 14.85
N ARG A 344 10.09 21.56 13.57
CA ARG A 344 9.61 20.74 12.47
C ARG A 344 10.82 20.35 11.63
N GLU A 345 10.96 19.07 11.35
CA GLU A 345 12.00 18.53 10.49
C GLU A 345 11.35 17.59 9.46
N ALA A 346 12.02 17.41 8.33
CA ALA A 346 11.60 16.47 7.29
C ALA A 346 12.78 15.55 6.96
N PHE A 347 12.51 14.25 6.85
CA PHE A 347 13.50 13.24 6.51
C PHE A 347 12.89 12.20 5.57
N ASP A 348 13.54 11.97 4.43
CA ASP A 348 13.15 11.00 3.39
C ASP A 348 11.64 11.02 3.04
N GLY A 349 11.11 12.23 2.85
CA GLY A 349 9.72 12.47 2.44
C GLY A 349 8.67 12.37 3.55
N VAL A 350 9.08 12.23 4.83
CA VAL A 350 8.19 12.30 5.99
C VAL A 350 8.49 13.55 6.80
N SER A 351 7.47 14.35 7.09
CA SER A 351 7.56 15.56 7.90
C SER A 351 6.96 15.32 9.28
N MET A 352 7.69 15.74 10.32
CA MET A 352 7.30 15.60 11.72
C MET A 352 7.47 16.93 12.45
N ARG A 353 6.55 17.24 13.35
CA ARG A 353 6.76 18.30 14.34
C ARG A 353 6.79 17.75 15.76
N ILE A 354 7.55 18.44 16.61
CA ILE A 354 7.45 18.35 18.06
C ILE A 354 6.93 19.68 18.60
N VAL A 355 6.02 19.61 19.59
CA VAL A 355 5.55 20.78 20.34
C VAL A 355 5.47 20.41 21.80
N ARG A 356 6.02 21.27 22.67
CA ARG A 356 5.90 21.14 24.12
C ARG A 356 5.30 22.41 24.71
N GLN A 357 4.62 22.25 25.83
CA GLN A 357 4.08 23.34 26.63
C GLN A 357 4.33 23.04 28.12
N TYR A 358 4.36 24.08 28.95
CA TYR A 358 4.43 23.95 30.40
C TYR A 358 3.03 23.91 31.02
N ASP A 359 2.76 22.89 31.84
CA ASP A 359 1.56 22.78 32.68
C ASP A 359 1.90 23.24 34.10
N ILE A 360 1.48 24.48 34.41
CA ILE A 360 1.71 25.11 35.70
C ILE A 360 0.98 24.42 36.87
N ASN A 361 -0.13 23.72 36.60
CA ASN A 361 -0.92 23.10 37.68
C ASN A 361 -0.26 21.83 38.20
N ASN A 362 0.42 21.08 37.33
CA ASN A 362 1.01 19.79 37.67
C ASN A 362 2.55 19.79 37.67
N ASP A 363 3.19 20.93 37.37
CA ASP A 363 4.64 21.05 37.16
C ASP A 363 5.17 20.01 36.16
N LYS A 364 4.52 19.97 34.99
CA LYS A 364 4.79 18.98 33.94
C LYS A 364 5.01 19.65 32.60
N PHE A 365 5.74 18.98 31.73
CA PHE A 365 6.01 19.41 30.37
C PHE A 365 5.36 18.46 29.37
N PRO A 366 4.04 18.59 29.11
CA PRO A 366 3.39 17.86 28.04
C PRO A 366 4.04 18.17 26.69
N CYS A 367 4.33 17.12 25.93
CA CYS A 367 4.95 17.17 24.62
C CYS A 367 4.22 16.26 23.66
N ARG A 368 4.09 16.70 22.40
CA ARG A 368 3.45 15.94 21.33
C ARG A 368 4.37 15.88 20.12
N LEU A 369 4.50 14.69 19.56
CA LEU A 369 5.15 14.42 18.29
C LEU A 369 4.06 14.09 17.28
N ASP A 370 3.88 14.89 16.23
CA ASP A 370 2.84 14.68 15.22
C ASP A 370 3.43 14.45 13.82
N VAL A 371 2.79 13.54 13.08
CA VAL A 371 2.97 13.34 11.63
C VAL A 371 1.62 13.50 10.96
N LEU A 372 1.58 14.34 9.92
CA LEU A 372 0.44 14.47 9.02
C LEU A 372 0.77 13.72 7.73
N TYR A 373 -0.08 12.75 7.36
CA TYR A 373 0.14 11.89 6.21
C TYR A 373 -1.14 11.48 5.48
N GLY A 374 -0.94 10.98 4.27
CA GLY A 374 -1.93 10.39 3.40
C GLY A 374 -1.30 9.28 2.57
N TYR A 375 -2.10 8.29 2.19
CA TYR A 375 -1.66 7.18 1.35
C TYR A 375 -2.72 6.85 0.31
N LYS A 376 -2.27 6.44 -0.88
CA LYS A 376 -3.18 6.09 -1.97
C LYS A 376 -2.55 5.08 -2.92
N THR A 377 -3.38 4.12 -3.34
CA THR A 377 -3.10 3.21 -4.44
C THR A 377 -3.20 3.99 -5.77
N LEU A 378 -2.06 4.29 -6.40
CA LEU A 378 -2.01 5.03 -7.66
C LEU A 378 -2.30 4.14 -8.86
N ARG A 379 -1.66 2.98 -8.89
CA ARG A 379 -1.69 2.04 -10.02
C ARG A 379 -1.87 0.62 -9.50
N PRO A 380 -3.10 0.21 -9.15
CA PRO A 380 -3.36 -1.13 -8.60
C PRO A 380 -2.95 -2.25 -9.56
N GLN A 381 -2.88 -1.99 -10.87
CA GLN A 381 -2.39 -2.92 -11.88
C GLN A 381 -0.90 -3.32 -11.70
N LEU A 382 -0.11 -2.49 -11.00
CA LEU A 382 1.32 -2.72 -10.75
C LEU A 382 1.60 -3.37 -9.39
N ALA A 383 0.56 -3.86 -8.72
CA ALA A 383 0.63 -4.65 -7.51
C ALA A 383 -0.10 -5.98 -7.69
N CYS A 384 0.28 -6.97 -6.90
CA CYS A 384 -0.31 -8.30 -6.86
C CYS A 384 -0.29 -8.82 -5.43
N ARG A 385 -1.44 -9.25 -4.93
CA ARG A 385 -1.56 -9.96 -3.67
C ARG A 385 -1.12 -11.40 -3.85
N LEU A 386 -0.41 -11.91 -2.86
CA LEU A 386 -0.10 -13.32 -2.69
C LEU A 386 -0.97 -13.79 -1.52
N ALA A 387 -2.08 -14.45 -1.83
CA ALA A 387 -3.01 -14.96 -0.83
C ALA A 387 -2.63 -16.41 -0.51
N ASN A 388 -1.86 -16.58 0.55
CA ASN A 388 -1.37 -17.86 1.05
C ASN A 388 -1.97 -18.14 2.44
N ASN A 389 -1.52 -19.20 3.11
CA ASN A 389 -2.03 -19.57 4.43
C ASN A 389 -1.69 -18.52 5.51
#